data_AF-A0A8B6G5G6-F1
#
_entry.id   AF-A0A8B6G5G6-F1
#
_cell.length_a   1.000
_cell.length_b   1.000
_cell.length_c   1.000
_cell.angle_alpha   90.00
_cell.angle_beta   90.00
_cell.angle_gamma   90.00
#
_symmetry.space_group_name_H-M   'P 1'
#
loop_
_entity.id
_entity.type
_entity.pdbx_description
1 polymer ?
#
loop_
_entity_poly.entity_id
_entity_poly.type
_entity_poly.pdbx_seq_one_letter_code
_entity_poly.pdbx_strand_id
1 'polypeptide(L)'
;MNTYDIIATIHTGGNREHRGSAFLSWHRIYLLLYEAALQAVFGPGVTAPYWDTSLDQAMGNRQARTVLFSNRYFGTPFGTVTEGFFANLPGRRIRRAINSPGGLISKNAIAAVLSRTSHSEIVRRDQSRYCWECYHDSVHVWVGGDMQAGVSAAFDPIFWCHHAFVDYVWELFRRRIPNAPADYPLGFPSHPPDDQMRFSNYRYQPNPPITNREGYSNRYARLRRYAPAPSCQNQCSNSQDLFCDQNRDICISTEATSEVSGGPSEGGSGAFFAPDVAVSPIDIASGMADVTTTVTALQDIRNEILQDIPAGSPLNLFTAIQIDPNTRPISVFGA
;
A
#
# COMPACT_ATOMS: atom_id res chain seq x y z
N MET A 1 1.57 -9.38 -21.44
CA MET A 1 1.60 -9.05 -20.00
C MET A 1 2.08 -7.62 -19.90
N ASN A 2 1.39 -6.75 -19.18
CA ASN A 2 1.82 -5.36 -19.02
C ASN A 2 2.77 -5.22 -17.81
N THR A 3 3.42 -4.07 -17.62
CA THR A 3 4.37 -3.86 -16.50
C THR A 3 3.73 -4.05 -15.13
N TYR A 4 2.46 -3.66 -14.96
CA TYR A 4 1.73 -3.86 -13.71
C TYR A 4 1.51 -5.36 -13.42
N ASP A 5 1.11 -6.15 -14.42
CA ASP A 5 0.97 -7.60 -14.30
C ASP A 5 2.30 -8.28 -13.95
N ILE A 6 3.42 -7.84 -14.55
CA ILE A 6 4.77 -8.36 -14.25
C ILE A 6 5.13 -8.08 -12.79
N ILE A 7 4.85 -6.88 -12.29
CA ILE A 7 5.10 -6.55 -10.88
C ILE A 7 4.16 -7.36 -9.97
N ALA A 8 2.90 -7.54 -10.35
CA ALA A 8 1.92 -8.32 -9.58
C ALA A 8 2.24 -9.82 -9.51
N THR A 9 2.89 -10.43 -10.53
CA THR A 9 3.32 -11.85 -10.46
C THR A 9 4.41 -12.09 -9.41
N ILE A 10 5.17 -11.07 -9.02
CA ILE A 10 6.24 -11.19 -8.02
C ILE A 10 5.71 -11.75 -6.69
N HIS A 11 4.49 -11.36 -6.30
CA HIS A 11 3.80 -11.79 -5.09
C HIS A 11 3.13 -13.18 -5.19
N THR A 12 3.10 -13.82 -6.36
CA THR A 12 2.51 -15.17 -6.49
C THR A 12 3.49 -16.27 -6.08
N GLY A 13 4.43 -15.96 -5.18
CA GLY A 13 5.65 -16.73 -4.90
C GLY A 13 5.57 -17.75 -3.76
N GLY A 14 4.65 -17.56 -2.83
CA GLY A 14 4.31 -18.50 -1.75
C GLY A 14 4.50 -17.96 -0.33
N ASN A 15 5.34 -18.65 0.46
CA ASN A 15 5.53 -18.41 1.89
C ASN A 15 6.88 -17.70 2.22
N ARG A 16 7.56 -17.08 1.24
CA ARG A 16 8.82 -16.32 1.47
C ARG A 16 8.57 -14.85 1.78
N GLU A 17 7.40 -14.39 1.39
CA GLU A 17 6.81 -13.07 1.58
C GLU A 17 5.80 -13.04 2.75
N HIS A 18 5.44 -14.20 3.32
CA HIS A 18 4.38 -14.36 4.34
C HIS A 18 4.77 -15.32 5.49
N ARG A 19 3.98 -15.32 6.56
CA ARG A 19 4.00 -16.27 7.68
C ARG A 19 5.30 -16.27 8.50
N GLY A 20 5.90 -15.09 8.66
CA GLY A 20 7.05 -14.92 9.53
C GLY A 20 7.81 -13.62 9.32
N SER A 21 9.05 -13.60 9.80
CA SER A 21 9.88 -12.40 9.94
C SER A 21 10.07 -11.57 8.67
N ALA A 22 10.11 -12.17 7.48
CA ALA A 22 10.28 -11.41 6.24
C ALA A 22 9.04 -10.61 5.83
N PHE A 23 7.83 -10.93 6.34
CA PHE A 23 6.57 -10.34 5.87
C PHE A 23 6.60 -8.81 5.75
N LEU A 24 7.03 -8.13 6.81
CA LEU A 24 7.05 -6.67 6.89
C LEU A 24 8.07 -6.05 5.93
N SER A 25 9.31 -6.54 5.96
CA SER A 25 10.40 -6.00 5.15
C SER A 25 10.26 -6.35 3.67
N TRP A 26 9.79 -7.54 3.33
CA TRP A 26 9.56 -7.97 1.95
C TRP A 26 8.53 -7.07 1.28
N HIS A 27 7.39 -6.81 1.94
CA HIS A 27 6.35 -5.93 1.41
C HIS A 27 6.81 -4.47 1.32
N ARG A 28 7.66 -3.98 2.23
CA ARG A 28 8.31 -2.67 2.08
C ARG A 28 9.17 -2.56 0.84
N ILE A 29 10.05 -3.53 0.59
CA ILE A 29 10.88 -3.52 -0.63
C ILE A 29 9.99 -3.65 -1.87
N TYR A 30 8.96 -4.49 -1.83
CA TYR A 30 8.00 -4.65 -2.93
C TYR A 30 7.23 -3.35 -3.25
N LEU A 31 6.82 -2.59 -2.24
CA LEU A 31 6.24 -1.24 -2.40
C LEU A 31 7.23 -0.27 -3.06
N LEU A 32 8.50 -0.28 -2.64
CA LEU A 32 9.54 0.57 -3.25
C LEU A 32 9.80 0.20 -4.72
N LEU A 33 9.73 -1.08 -5.09
CA LEU A 33 9.80 -1.52 -6.48
C LEU A 33 8.60 -1.04 -7.31
N TYR A 34 7.39 -1.10 -6.75
CA TYR A 34 6.18 -0.58 -7.38
C TYR A 34 6.24 0.95 -7.57
N GLU A 35 6.66 1.70 -6.55
CA GLU A 35 6.84 3.16 -6.66
C GLU A 35 7.95 3.53 -7.67
N ALA A 36 9.07 2.80 -7.71
CA ALA A 36 10.11 3.01 -8.70
C ALA A 36 9.61 2.77 -10.14
N ALA A 37 8.73 1.79 -10.35
CA ALA A 37 8.10 1.54 -11.65
C ALA A 37 7.06 2.62 -12.02
N LEU A 38 6.26 3.11 -11.07
CA LEU A 38 5.37 4.26 -11.28
C LEU A 38 6.17 5.50 -11.70
N GLN A 39 7.21 5.84 -10.95
CA GLN A 39 8.06 7.00 -11.21
C GLN A 39 8.85 6.87 -12.51
N ALA A 40 9.15 5.65 -12.95
CA ALA A 40 9.83 5.41 -14.21
C ALA A 40 9.05 5.90 -15.44
N VAL A 41 7.71 5.98 -15.35
CA VAL A 41 6.87 6.31 -16.51
C VAL A 41 5.98 7.54 -16.28
N PHE A 42 5.66 7.88 -15.04
CA PHE A 42 4.99 9.15 -14.69
C PHE A 42 5.94 10.28 -14.30
N GLY A 43 7.20 9.98 -14.01
CA GLY A 43 8.17 10.93 -13.50
C GLY A 43 8.28 10.93 -11.97
N PRO A 44 9.26 11.68 -11.42
CA PRO A 44 9.52 11.72 -9.99
C PRO A 44 8.36 12.35 -9.22
N GLY A 45 8.11 11.88 -8.00
CA GLY A 45 7.08 12.41 -7.10
C GLY A 45 5.79 11.60 -7.06
N VAL A 46 5.54 10.70 -8.02
CA VAL A 46 4.43 9.73 -7.90
C VAL A 46 4.79 8.69 -6.83
N THR A 47 3.89 8.51 -5.87
CA THR A 47 3.97 7.52 -4.79
C THR A 47 2.66 6.73 -4.74
N ALA A 48 2.71 5.53 -4.16
CA ALA A 48 1.48 4.85 -3.78
C ALA A 48 0.88 5.54 -2.55
N PRO A 49 -0.44 5.80 -2.49
CA PRO A 49 -1.07 6.33 -1.30
C PRO A 49 -1.38 5.19 -0.30
N TYR A 50 -1.59 5.46 1.00
CA TYR A 50 -1.99 4.42 1.97
C TYR A 50 -3.47 4.46 2.40
N TRP A 51 -4.13 3.30 2.43
CA TRP A 51 -5.53 3.17 2.85
C TRP A 51 -5.64 2.92 4.36
N ASP A 52 -5.95 3.96 5.16
CA ASP A 52 -6.26 3.77 6.58
C ASP A 52 -7.63 3.10 6.76
N THR A 53 -7.63 1.77 6.63
CA THR A 53 -8.79 0.87 6.84
C THR A 53 -9.52 1.10 8.17
N SER A 54 -8.91 1.77 9.16
CA SER A 54 -9.56 2.03 10.44
C SER A 54 -10.57 3.20 10.41
N LEU A 55 -10.49 4.07 9.40
CA LEU A 55 -11.49 5.11 9.15
C LEU A 55 -12.78 4.49 8.59
N ASP A 56 -12.64 3.54 7.68
CA ASP A 56 -13.76 2.73 7.18
C ASP A 56 -14.30 1.80 8.27
N GLN A 57 -13.43 1.15 9.04
CA GLN A 57 -13.83 0.31 10.18
C GLN A 57 -14.76 1.07 11.15
N ALA A 58 -14.50 2.36 11.36
CA ALA A 58 -15.31 3.25 12.20
C ALA A 58 -16.73 3.55 11.65
N MET A 59 -17.03 3.22 10.39
CA MET A 59 -18.38 3.28 9.80
C MET A 59 -19.35 2.23 10.37
N GLY A 60 -18.82 1.19 11.05
CA GLY A 60 -19.63 0.10 11.62
C GLY A 60 -20.31 -0.75 10.54
N ASN A 61 -21.63 -0.95 10.66
CA ASN A 61 -22.43 -1.71 9.67
C ASN A 61 -22.46 -1.08 8.26
N ARG A 62 -21.94 0.14 8.09
CA ARG A 62 -21.88 0.86 6.81
C ARG A 62 -20.53 0.73 6.10
N GLN A 63 -19.57 -0.03 6.65
CA GLN A 63 -18.25 -0.31 6.05
C GLN A 63 -18.32 -0.71 4.57
N ALA A 64 -19.30 -1.55 4.20
CA ALA A 64 -19.51 -2.00 2.82
C ALA A 64 -19.91 -0.89 1.83
N ARG A 65 -20.29 0.30 2.32
CA ARG A 65 -20.71 1.47 1.54
C ARG A 65 -19.63 2.55 1.47
N THR A 66 -18.40 2.29 1.90
CA THR A 66 -17.30 3.29 1.83
C THR A 66 -17.17 3.91 0.43
N VAL A 67 -16.93 5.21 0.39
CA VAL A 67 -16.60 5.98 -0.81
C VAL A 67 -15.44 5.39 -1.61
N LEU A 68 -14.56 4.62 -0.97
CA LEU A 68 -13.40 3.96 -1.59
C LEU A 68 -13.77 3.02 -2.75
N PHE A 69 -14.92 2.34 -2.68
CA PHE A 69 -15.44 1.50 -3.77
C PHE A 69 -16.53 2.21 -4.56
N SER A 70 -16.24 3.46 -4.94
CA SER A 70 -17.00 4.25 -5.91
C SER A 70 -16.21 4.40 -7.22
N ASN A 71 -16.89 4.87 -8.27
CA ASN A 71 -16.33 5.07 -9.60
C ASN A 71 -15.20 6.12 -9.64
N ARG A 72 -15.16 7.00 -8.63
CA ARG A 72 -14.07 7.96 -8.39
C ARG A 72 -12.74 7.30 -8.03
N TYR A 73 -12.79 6.12 -7.42
CA TYR A 73 -11.63 5.42 -6.87
C TYR A 73 -11.55 3.99 -7.42
N PHE A 74 -11.84 2.97 -6.61
CA PHE A 74 -11.58 1.59 -6.99
C PHE A 74 -12.68 0.95 -7.85
N GLY A 75 -13.81 1.62 -8.05
CA GLY A 75 -14.93 1.12 -8.82
C GLY A 75 -15.74 0.05 -8.09
N THR A 76 -16.43 -0.81 -8.84
CA THR A 76 -17.44 -1.74 -8.35
C THR A 76 -16.99 -2.57 -7.12
N PRO A 77 -17.77 -2.58 -6.01
CA PRO A 77 -17.44 -3.37 -4.81
C PRO A 77 -17.81 -4.87 -4.89
N PHE A 78 -18.79 -5.25 -5.72
CA PHE A 78 -19.32 -6.62 -5.73
C PHE A 78 -19.26 -7.26 -7.11
N GLY A 79 -18.75 -8.48 -7.19
CA GLY A 79 -18.63 -9.22 -8.45
C GLY A 79 -17.43 -8.73 -9.27
N THR A 80 -17.58 -8.70 -10.58
CA THR A 80 -16.55 -8.18 -11.50
C THR A 80 -16.52 -6.65 -11.45
N VAL A 81 -15.34 -6.04 -11.42
CA VAL A 81 -15.21 -4.58 -11.56
C VAL A 81 -15.59 -4.19 -12.99
N THR A 82 -16.68 -3.45 -13.14
CA THR A 82 -17.25 -3.01 -14.43
C THR A 82 -17.41 -1.50 -14.54
N GLU A 83 -17.20 -0.78 -13.44
CA GLU A 83 -17.31 0.68 -13.36
C GLU A 83 -16.07 1.28 -12.69
N GLY A 84 -15.87 2.59 -12.87
CA GLY A 84 -14.69 3.30 -12.39
C GLY A 84 -13.42 3.00 -13.17
N PHE A 85 -12.31 3.54 -12.69
CA PHE A 85 -11.04 3.55 -13.43
C PHE A 85 -10.51 2.16 -13.81
N PHE A 86 -10.71 1.16 -12.94
CA PHE A 86 -10.14 -0.18 -13.10
C PHE A 86 -11.05 -1.19 -13.84
N ALA A 87 -12.18 -0.75 -14.39
CA ALA A 87 -13.15 -1.60 -15.08
C ALA A 87 -12.58 -2.35 -16.31
N ASN A 88 -11.63 -1.73 -17.01
CA ASN A 88 -11.16 -2.17 -18.33
C ASN A 88 -9.64 -2.44 -18.37
N LEU A 89 -9.06 -2.95 -17.27
CA LEU A 89 -7.64 -3.32 -17.22
C LEU A 89 -7.29 -4.37 -18.29
N PRO A 90 -6.39 -4.09 -19.26
CA PRO A 90 -6.11 -5.02 -20.34
C PRO A 90 -5.48 -6.33 -19.86
N GLY A 91 -6.12 -7.44 -20.17
CA GLY A 91 -5.66 -8.79 -19.82
C GLY A 91 -6.23 -9.36 -18.51
N ARG A 92 -6.96 -8.58 -17.71
CA ARG A 92 -7.56 -9.06 -16.45
C ARG A 92 -8.91 -8.44 -16.15
N ARG A 93 -9.76 -9.17 -15.42
CA ARG A 93 -11.01 -8.65 -14.85
C ARG A 93 -10.97 -8.88 -13.35
N ILE A 94 -10.79 -7.80 -12.59
CA ILE A 94 -10.77 -7.85 -11.13
C ILE A 94 -12.14 -8.31 -10.62
N ARG A 95 -12.16 -9.16 -9.59
CA ARG A 95 -13.35 -9.55 -8.85
C ARG A 95 -13.21 -9.18 -7.38
N ARG A 96 -14.29 -8.67 -6.78
CA ARG A 96 -14.38 -8.33 -5.34
C ARG A 96 -15.64 -8.89 -4.72
N ALA A 97 -15.62 -9.01 -3.40
CA ALA A 97 -16.76 -9.36 -2.57
C ALA A 97 -16.65 -8.59 -1.25
N ILE A 98 -16.74 -7.26 -1.32
CA ILE A 98 -16.59 -6.37 -0.17
C ILE A 98 -17.46 -6.83 1.01
N ASN A 99 -16.94 -6.69 2.22
CA ASN A 99 -17.60 -7.12 3.45
C ASN A 99 -17.88 -8.65 3.49
N SER A 100 -17.00 -9.42 2.87
CA SER A 100 -16.82 -10.85 3.15
C SER A 100 -16.33 -11.06 4.61
N PRO A 101 -16.36 -12.30 5.17
CA PRO A 101 -16.20 -12.56 6.61
C PRO A 101 -14.86 -12.20 7.30
N GLY A 102 -13.96 -11.51 6.60
CA GLY A 102 -12.83 -10.83 7.23
C GLY A 102 -13.26 -9.53 7.92
N GLY A 103 -12.30 -8.72 8.31
CA GLY A 103 -12.56 -7.43 8.96
C GLY A 103 -11.47 -6.41 8.71
N LEU A 104 -11.87 -5.15 8.71
CA LEU A 104 -10.96 -4.01 8.60
C LEU A 104 -10.17 -3.79 9.89
N ILE A 105 -8.96 -3.23 9.78
CA ILE A 105 -8.09 -2.99 10.93
C ILE A 105 -8.71 -1.88 11.79
N SER A 106 -8.88 -2.11 13.10
CA SER A 106 -9.40 -1.08 14.01
C SER A 106 -8.29 -0.23 14.63
N LYS A 107 -8.60 0.99 15.09
CA LYS A 107 -7.67 1.80 15.91
C LYS A 107 -7.18 1.03 17.16
N ASN A 108 -8.00 0.14 17.72
CA ASN A 108 -7.61 -0.73 18.83
C ASN A 108 -6.58 -1.79 18.44
N ALA A 109 -6.66 -2.36 17.23
CA ALA A 109 -5.65 -3.28 16.70
C ALA A 109 -4.31 -2.55 16.48
N ILE A 110 -4.34 -1.35 15.90
CA ILE A 110 -3.18 -0.49 15.71
C ILE A 110 -2.54 -0.15 17.07
N ALA A 111 -3.33 0.28 18.06
CA ALA A 111 -2.84 0.55 19.40
C ALA A 111 -2.26 -0.70 20.10
N ALA A 112 -2.84 -1.88 19.88
CA ALA A 112 -2.32 -3.13 20.42
C ALA A 112 -0.93 -3.47 19.85
N VAL A 113 -0.74 -3.38 18.53
CA VAL A 113 0.56 -3.59 17.87
C VAL A 113 1.57 -2.51 18.27
N LEU A 114 1.17 -1.24 18.28
CA LEU A 114 2.03 -0.14 18.72
C LEU A 114 2.36 -0.20 20.23
N SER A 115 1.64 -0.97 21.05
CA SER A 115 2.01 -1.20 22.47
C SER A 115 3.16 -2.19 22.68
N ARG A 116 3.58 -2.92 21.63
CA ARG A 116 4.70 -3.89 21.68
C ARG A 116 6.06 -3.18 21.59
N THR A 117 7.14 -3.88 21.95
CA THR A 117 8.52 -3.33 21.97
C THR A 117 9.54 -4.13 21.14
N SER A 118 9.24 -5.38 20.76
CA SER A 118 10.04 -6.18 19.82
C SER A 118 9.20 -6.62 18.60
N HIS A 119 9.82 -6.66 17.41
CA HIS A 119 9.19 -7.21 16.21
C HIS A 119 8.70 -8.65 16.42
N SER A 120 9.36 -9.41 17.31
CA SER A 120 9.03 -10.79 17.58
C SER A 120 7.69 -10.97 18.32
N GLU A 121 7.13 -9.90 18.90
CA GLU A 121 5.77 -9.86 19.45
C GLU A 121 4.70 -9.62 18.37
N ILE A 122 5.05 -9.04 17.21
CA ILE A 122 4.08 -8.60 16.19
C ILE A 122 4.06 -9.43 14.90
N VAL A 123 5.12 -10.22 14.61
CA VAL A 123 5.14 -11.17 13.47
C VAL A 123 4.64 -12.58 13.86
N ARG A 124 4.41 -12.83 15.14
CA ARG A 124 4.06 -14.15 15.69
C ARG A 124 2.55 -14.42 15.60
N ARG A 125 2.18 -15.46 14.84
CA ARG A 125 0.77 -15.79 14.54
C ARG A 125 0.03 -16.50 15.68
N ASP A 126 0.75 -17.05 16.65
CA ASP A 126 0.21 -17.56 17.92
C ASP A 126 -0.28 -16.42 18.84
N GLN A 127 0.20 -15.19 18.64
CA GLN A 127 -0.24 -14.00 19.36
C GLN A 127 -1.28 -13.21 18.55
N SER A 128 -2.47 -13.78 18.33
CA SER A 128 -3.51 -13.22 17.45
C SER A 128 -3.88 -11.74 17.71
N ARG A 129 -3.75 -11.25 18.94
CA ARG A 129 -3.99 -9.83 19.33
C ARG A 129 -2.90 -8.85 18.86
N TYR A 130 -1.67 -9.34 18.62
CA TYR A 130 -0.50 -8.52 18.27
C TYR A 130 0.05 -8.87 16.88
N CYS A 131 -0.35 -10.00 16.32
CA CYS A 131 -0.02 -10.45 14.97
C CYS A 131 -0.48 -9.43 13.90
N TRP A 132 0.43 -8.60 13.41
CA TRP A 132 0.11 -7.57 12.41
C TRP A 132 -0.27 -8.18 11.06
N GLU A 133 0.40 -9.25 10.66
CA GLU A 133 0.03 -10.04 9.48
C GLU A 133 -1.41 -10.59 9.59
N CYS A 134 -1.87 -10.99 10.78
CA CYS A 134 -3.22 -11.52 10.97
C CYS A 134 -4.30 -10.45 10.77
N TYR A 135 -4.04 -9.20 11.15
CA TYR A 135 -4.92 -8.07 10.84
C TYR A 135 -4.90 -7.72 9.35
N HIS A 136 -3.72 -7.76 8.71
CA HIS A 136 -3.57 -7.64 7.26
C HIS A 136 -4.37 -8.70 6.49
N ASP A 137 -4.26 -9.97 6.89
CA ASP A 137 -4.96 -11.11 6.27
C ASP A 137 -6.49 -10.91 6.33
N SER A 138 -6.97 -10.33 7.44
CA SER A 138 -8.38 -10.04 7.65
C SER A 138 -8.93 -9.02 6.65
N VAL A 139 -8.14 -8.03 6.22
CA VAL A 139 -8.53 -7.06 5.18
C VAL A 139 -8.58 -7.72 3.81
N HIS A 140 -7.60 -8.58 3.48
CA HIS A 140 -7.62 -9.37 2.24
C HIS A 140 -8.90 -10.21 2.13
N VAL A 141 -9.30 -10.87 3.22
CA VAL A 141 -10.57 -11.62 3.28
C VAL A 141 -11.80 -10.68 3.25
N TRP A 142 -11.74 -9.49 3.86
CA TRP A 142 -12.85 -8.53 3.84
C TRP A 142 -13.14 -7.96 2.44
N VAL A 143 -12.10 -7.66 1.65
CA VAL A 143 -12.26 -7.22 0.25
C VAL A 143 -12.76 -8.37 -0.63
N GLY A 144 -12.33 -9.60 -0.34
CA GLY A 144 -12.78 -10.79 -1.04
C GLY A 144 -12.28 -10.88 -2.48
N GLY A 145 -12.78 -11.86 -3.24
CA GLY A 145 -12.45 -12.01 -4.66
C GLY A 145 -10.94 -12.19 -4.92
N ASP A 146 -10.39 -11.44 -5.89
CA ASP A 146 -8.97 -11.51 -6.22
C ASP A 146 -8.06 -11.09 -5.05
N MET A 147 -8.50 -10.11 -4.24
CA MET A 147 -7.75 -9.67 -3.04
C MET A 147 -7.62 -10.76 -1.98
N GLN A 148 -8.50 -11.76 -1.94
CA GLN A 148 -8.48 -12.78 -0.89
C GLN A 148 -7.32 -13.79 -1.02
N ALA A 149 -6.81 -14.03 -2.24
CA ALA A 149 -5.81 -15.07 -2.48
C ALA A 149 -4.45 -14.48 -2.84
N GLY A 150 -3.38 -14.96 -2.19
CA GLY A 150 -2.01 -14.44 -2.41
C GLY A 150 -1.52 -14.53 -3.87
N VAL A 151 -2.06 -15.47 -4.65
CA VAL A 151 -1.75 -15.63 -6.10
C VAL A 151 -2.49 -14.64 -7.02
N SER A 152 -3.41 -13.83 -6.48
CA SER A 152 -4.20 -12.85 -7.24
C SER A 152 -4.25 -11.46 -6.62
N ALA A 153 -3.93 -11.31 -5.33
CA ALA A 153 -4.19 -10.08 -4.59
C ALA A 153 -3.49 -8.84 -5.18
N ALA A 154 -2.20 -8.95 -5.51
CA ALA A 154 -1.43 -7.84 -6.10
C ALA A 154 -1.94 -7.37 -7.48
N PHE A 155 -2.84 -8.10 -8.13
CA PHE A 155 -3.47 -7.67 -9.38
C PHE A 155 -4.69 -6.74 -9.17
N ASP A 156 -5.25 -6.65 -7.95
CA ASP A 156 -6.22 -5.61 -7.60
C ASP A 156 -5.46 -4.37 -7.07
N PRO A 157 -5.56 -3.19 -7.69
CA PRO A 157 -4.81 -2.00 -7.28
C PRO A 157 -4.99 -1.56 -5.82
N ILE A 158 -6.06 -1.98 -5.15
CA ILE A 158 -6.23 -1.72 -3.70
C ILE A 158 -5.19 -2.45 -2.84
N PHE A 159 -4.51 -3.48 -3.37
CA PHE A 159 -3.38 -4.16 -2.72
C PHE A 159 -2.30 -3.18 -2.26
N TRP A 160 -1.83 -2.33 -3.18
CA TRP A 160 -0.72 -1.40 -2.92
C TRP A 160 -1.08 -0.39 -1.83
N CYS A 161 -2.35 0.01 -1.81
CA CYS A 161 -2.92 0.92 -0.85
C CYS A 161 -3.01 0.31 0.56
N HIS A 162 -3.49 -0.93 0.66
CA HIS A 162 -3.53 -1.71 1.90
C HIS A 162 -2.12 -1.96 2.44
N HIS A 163 -1.20 -2.43 1.59
CA HIS A 163 0.19 -2.70 1.97
C HIS A 163 0.95 -1.44 2.38
N ALA A 164 0.71 -0.30 1.73
CA ALA A 164 1.26 0.98 2.18
C ALA A 164 0.76 1.39 3.58
N PHE A 165 -0.46 1.01 3.98
CA PHE A 165 -0.96 1.26 5.34
C PHE A 165 -0.37 0.28 6.37
N VAL A 166 -0.23 -0.99 5.99
CA VAL A 166 0.47 -2.01 6.77
C VAL A 166 1.92 -1.58 7.05
N ASP A 167 2.61 -1.03 6.05
CA ASP A 167 3.97 -0.50 6.17
C ASP A 167 4.02 0.84 6.94
N TYR A 168 3.03 1.73 6.79
CA TYR A 168 2.92 2.96 7.60
C TYR A 168 2.89 2.66 9.10
N VAL A 169 2.00 1.76 9.54
CA VAL A 169 1.91 1.37 10.95
C VAL A 169 3.17 0.63 11.39
N TRP A 170 3.79 -0.18 10.53
CA TRP A 170 5.09 -0.76 10.83
C TRP A 170 6.18 0.30 10.97
N GLU A 171 6.22 1.37 10.17
CA GLU A 171 7.19 2.45 10.36
C GLU A 171 6.99 3.19 11.67
N LEU A 172 5.73 3.45 12.07
CA LEU A 172 5.40 4.02 13.38
C LEU A 172 5.92 3.13 14.54
N PHE A 173 5.89 1.81 14.36
CA PHE A 173 6.44 0.82 15.28
C PHE A 173 7.98 0.84 15.26
N ARG A 174 8.57 0.52 14.10
CA ARG A 174 9.98 0.28 13.81
C ARG A 174 10.88 1.45 14.18
N ARG A 175 10.44 2.69 13.95
CA ARG A 175 11.20 3.91 14.30
C ARG A 175 11.52 4.05 15.80
N ARG A 176 10.81 3.31 16.67
CA ARG A 176 11.03 3.29 18.12
C ARG A 176 12.03 2.21 18.56
N ILE A 177 12.52 1.41 17.62
CA ILE A 177 13.52 0.34 17.84
C ILE A 177 14.84 0.83 17.22
N PRO A 178 15.82 1.28 18.03
CA PRO A 178 17.00 1.98 17.53
C PRO A 178 17.84 1.19 16.51
N ASN A 179 17.86 -0.14 16.65
CA ASN A 179 18.53 -1.06 15.73
C ASN A 179 17.58 -2.20 15.32
N ALA A 180 16.58 -1.88 14.49
CA ALA A 180 15.60 -2.85 14.00
C ALA A 180 16.20 -4.13 13.35
N PRO A 181 17.32 -4.09 12.59
CA PRO A 181 18.01 -5.30 12.11
C PRO A 181 18.54 -6.24 13.23
N ALA A 182 18.88 -5.70 14.41
CA ALA A 182 19.27 -6.52 15.55
C ALA A 182 18.09 -7.18 16.27
N ASP A 183 16.88 -6.61 16.13
CA ASP A 183 15.61 -7.14 16.64
C ASP A 183 14.86 -7.98 15.58
N TYR A 184 15.53 -8.39 14.49
CA TYR A 184 14.92 -9.26 13.48
C TYR A 184 14.46 -10.60 14.12
N PRO A 185 13.19 -10.99 14.01
CA PRO A 185 12.68 -12.15 14.75
C PRO A 185 13.26 -13.47 14.27
N LEU A 186 13.69 -14.31 15.22
CA LEU A 186 14.23 -15.65 14.97
C LEU A 186 13.16 -16.74 15.21
N GLY A 187 13.44 -17.96 14.74
CA GLY A 187 12.56 -19.12 14.90
C GLY A 187 11.62 -19.39 13.72
N PHE A 188 11.86 -18.76 12.57
CA PHE A 188 11.09 -18.95 11.34
C PHE A 188 11.98 -19.59 10.25
N PRO A 189 11.96 -20.93 10.06
CA PRO A 189 12.91 -21.62 9.16
C PRO A 189 12.85 -21.18 7.69
N SER A 190 11.68 -20.72 7.21
CA SER A 190 11.50 -20.18 5.86
C SER A 190 12.07 -18.76 5.68
N HIS A 191 12.45 -18.10 6.77
CA HIS A 191 12.85 -16.70 6.83
C HIS A 191 14.17 -16.47 7.59
N PRO A 192 15.29 -17.17 7.28
CA PRO A 192 16.55 -16.93 7.96
C PRO A 192 16.97 -15.45 7.83
N PRO A 193 17.56 -14.84 8.86
CA PRO A 193 17.87 -13.41 8.86
C PRO A 193 18.82 -13.01 7.73
N ASP A 194 19.85 -13.82 7.51
CA ASP A 194 20.98 -13.52 6.63
C ASP A 194 20.82 -14.18 5.24
N ASP A 195 19.68 -14.85 5.01
CA ASP A 195 19.26 -15.30 3.68
C ASP A 195 18.84 -14.10 2.82
N GLN A 196 19.13 -14.17 1.52
CA GLN A 196 18.64 -13.20 0.54
C GLN A 196 17.10 -13.16 0.52
N MET A 197 16.55 -11.97 0.66
CA MET A 197 15.15 -11.65 0.37
C MET A 197 14.88 -11.93 -1.10
N ARG A 198 14.03 -12.93 -1.38
CA ARG A 198 13.78 -13.42 -2.75
C ARG A 198 12.40 -13.03 -3.26
N PHE A 199 12.38 -12.51 -4.49
CA PHE A 199 11.19 -12.17 -5.25
C PHE A 199 10.89 -13.34 -6.20
N SER A 200 10.12 -14.32 -5.72
CA SER A 200 10.15 -15.71 -6.22
C SER A 200 9.88 -15.90 -7.72
N ASN A 201 9.03 -15.05 -8.32
CA ASN A 201 8.70 -15.12 -9.76
C ASN A 201 9.40 -14.03 -10.59
N TYR A 202 10.34 -13.29 -9.99
CA TYR A 202 11.08 -12.25 -10.67
C TYR A 202 12.51 -12.72 -10.97
N ARG A 203 12.93 -12.63 -12.24
CA ARG A 203 14.26 -13.09 -12.67
C ARG A 203 15.38 -12.25 -12.03
N TYR A 204 15.14 -10.95 -11.92
CA TYR A 204 16.08 -9.97 -11.43
C TYR A 204 15.92 -9.82 -9.92
N GLN A 205 16.81 -10.47 -9.17
CA GLN A 205 16.89 -10.29 -7.71
C GLN A 205 17.73 -9.04 -7.41
N PRO A 206 17.53 -8.37 -6.27
CA PRO A 206 18.32 -7.20 -5.90
C PRO A 206 19.83 -7.44 -6.01
N ASN A 207 20.53 -6.49 -6.62
CA ASN A 207 21.97 -6.46 -6.75
C ASN A 207 22.50 -5.10 -6.23
N PRO A 208 23.32 -5.06 -5.17
CA PRO A 208 23.70 -6.19 -4.31
C PRO A 208 22.49 -6.85 -3.62
N PRO A 209 22.59 -8.14 -3.27
CA PRO A 209 21.55 -8.85 -2.52
C PRO A 209 21.14 -8.12 -1.25
N ILE A 210 19.84 -8.11 -0.97
CA ILE A 210 19.26 -7.61 0.29
C ILE A 210 18.94 -8.85 1.14
N THR A 211 19.46 -8.94 2.37
CA THR A 211 19.03 -9.99 3.31
C THR A 211 17.71 -9.65 3.98
N ASN A 212 16.99 -10.67 4.49
CA ASN A 212 15.72 -10.44 5.19
C ASN A 212 15.89 -9.50 6.40
N ARG A 213 17.02 -9.61 7.11
CA ARG A 213 17.43 -8.74 8.22
C ARG A 213 17.71 -7.30 7.78
N GLU A 214 18.44 -7.10 6.68
CA GLU A 214 18.74 -5.76 6.17
C GLU A 214 17.48 -4.99 5.76
N GLY A 215 16.43 -5.67 5.30
CA GLY A 215 15.14 -5.06 4.98
C GLY A 215 14.46 -4.34 6.17
N TYR A 216 14.86 -4.61 7.42
CA TYR A 216 14.39 -3.90 8.63
C TYR A 216 15.13 -2.56 8.87
N SER A 217 16.23 -2.31 8.14
CA SER A 217 17.14 -1.22 8.41
C SER A 217 16.57 0.17 8.09
N ASN A 218 17.19 1.18 8.70
CA ASN A 218 16.91 2.58 8.36
C ASN A 218 17.26 2.93 6.90
N ARG A 219 18.09 2.12 6.23
CA ARG A 219 18.55 2.31 4.84
C ARG A 219 17.36 2.32 3.87
N TYR A 220 16.50 1.30 3.94
CA TYR A 220 15.28 1.21 3.13
C TYR A 220 14.13 2.05 3.71
N ALA A 221 14.01 2.13 5.04
CA ALA A 221 12.96 2.92 5.69
C ALA A 221 12.97 4.41 5.30
N ARG A 222 14.14 5.00 5.05
CA ARG A 222 14.29 6.42 4.71
C ARG A 222 13.93 6.77 3.26
N LEU A 223 13.74 5.77 2.39
CA LEU A 223 13.42 5.98 0.97
C LEU A 223 11.97 6.42 0.74
N ARG A 224 11.10 6.17 1.73
CA ARG A 224 9.70 6.58 1.73
C ARG A 224 9.42 7.41 2.98
N ARG A 225 8.40 8.26 2.90
CA ARG A 225 7.81 8.96 4.05
C ARG A 225 6.30 8.86 3.92
N TYR A 226 5.62 9.06 5.05
CA TYR A 226 4.17 9.01 5.13
C TYR A 226 3.65 10.28 5.82
N ALA A 227 2.58 10.86 5.29
CA ALA A 227 1.78 11.85 6.01
C ALA A 227 1.22 11.26 7.31
N PRO A 228 1.01 12.09 8.34
CA PRO A 228 0.21 11.72 9.50
C PRO A 228 -1.19 11.24 9.10
N ALA A 229 -1.69 10.20 9.78
CA ALA A 229 -3.05 9.73 9.61
C ALA A 229 -4.10 10.83 9.86
N PRO A 230 -5.25 10.81 9.16
CA PRO A 230 -6.36 11.71 9.43
C PRO A 230 -6.84 11.65 10.90
N SER A 231 -7.07 12.82 11.48
CA SER A 231 -7.56 13.01 12.86
C SER A 231 -8.47 14.24 12.92
N CYS A 232 -9.40 14.31 13.87
CA CYS A 232 -10.26 15.48 14.01
C CYS A 232 -9.44 16.77 14.24
N GLN A 233 -8.30 16.67 14.93
CA GLN A 233 -7.35 17.76 15.16
C GLN A 233 -6.73 18.31 13.87
N ASN A 234 -6.47 17.47 12.85
CA ASN A 234 -6.00 17.90 11.53
C ASN A 234 -7.12 18.07 10.49
N GLN A 235 -8.37 18.25 10.95
CA GLN A 235 -9.55 18.42 10.10
C GLN A 235 -9.76 17.24 9.13
N CYS A 236 -9.44 16.02 9.58
CA CYS A 236 -9.42 14.81 8.75
C CYS A 236 -8.61 15.01 7.46
N SER A 237 -7.41 15.59 7.60
CA SER A 237 -6.51 15.96 6.50
C SER A 237 -7.14 16.87 5.43
N ASN A 238 -8.17 17.66 5.80
CA ASN A 238 -8.98 18.49 4.90
C ASN A 238 -9.66 17.71 3.77
N SER A 239 -10.03 16.45 4.03
CA SER A 239 -10.71 15.59 3.08
C SER A 239 -12.19 15.95 2.93
N GLN A 240 -12.69 15.89 1.69
CA GLN A 240 -14.13 15.89 1.39
C GLN A 240 -14.76 14.49 1.51
N ASP A 241 -13.90 13.46 1.60
CA ASP A 241 -14.24 12.04 1.61
C ASP A 241 -14.12 11.42 3.01
N LEU A 242 -13.76 12.25 4.01
CA LEU A 242 -13.76 11.92 5.43
C LEU A 242 -14.54 13.00 6.20
N PHE A 243 -15.13 12.64 7.33
CA PHE A 243 -15.66 13.60 8.31
C PHE A 243 -15.25 13.21 9.73
N CYS A 244 -15.17 14.19 10.63
CA CYS A 244 -14.92 13.93 12.04
C CYS A 244 -16.24 13.55 12.76
N ASP A 245 -16.30 12.36 13.35
CA ASP A 245 -17.33 12.03 14.35
C ASP A 245 -16.91 12.60 15.70
N GLN A 246 -17.45 13.79 16.00
CA GLN A 246 -17.17 14.56 17.21
C GLN A 246 -17.45 13.79 18.52
N ASN A 247 -18.34 12.79 18.50
CA ASN A 247 -18.64 12.00 19.71
C ASN A 247 -17.55 10.95 20.02
N ARG A 248 -16.76 10.59 19.01
CA ARG A 248 -15.71 9.55 19.09
C ARG A 248 -14.29 10.07 18.87
N ASP A 249 -14.14 11.36 18.57
CA ASP A 249 -12.87 12.03 18.18
C ASP A 249 -12.11 11.24 17.09
N ILE A 250 -12.84 10.77 16.08
CA ILE A 250 -12.31 9.92 15.01
C ILE A 250 -12.79 10.38 13.64
N CYS A 251 -11.88 10.37 12.66
CA CYS A 251 -12.24 10.55 11.25
C CYS A 251 -12.83 9.28 10.67
N ILE A 252 -13.84 9.43 9.83
CA ILE A 252 -14.61 8.33 9.24
C ILE A 252 -14.83 8.61 7.77
N SER A 253 -14.70 7.58 6.94
CA SER A 253 -14.99 7.67 5.50
C SER A 253 -16.45 8.05 5.26
N THR A 254 -16.68 8.86 4.23
CA THR A 254 -18.02 9.06 3.66
C THR A 254 -18.50 7.79 2.97
N GLU A 255 -19.79 7.72 2.70
CA GLU A 255 -20.37 6.65 1.90
C GLU A 255 -20.32 7.01 0.41
N ALA A 256 -20.13 6.01 -0.45
CA ALA A 256 -20.31 6.15 -1.89
C ALA A 256 -21.75 6.61 -2.18
N THR A 257 -21.88 7.80 -2.77
CA THR A 257 -23.17 8.30 -3.26
C THR A 257 -23.68 7.38 -4.36
N SER A 258 -25.00 7.15 -4.38
CA SER A 258 -25.62 6.10 -5.18
C SER A 258 -25.73 6.44 -6.67
N GLU A 259 -24.62 6.35 -7.42
CA GLU A 259 -24.64 6.21 -8.88
C GLU A 259 -24.91 4.76 -9.34
N VAL A 260 -25.59 3.96 -8.51
CA VAL A 260 -26.06 2.61 -8.86
C VAL A 260 -27.48 2.70 -9.44
N SER A 261 -27.61 3.34 -10.61
CA SER A 261 -28.77 3.24 -11.50
C SER A 261 -28.43 3.88 -12.86
N GLY A 262 -28.45 3.09 -13.94
CA GLY A 262 -27.95 3.52 -15.24
C GLY A 262 -28.86 4.47 -16.04
N GLY A 263 -28.23 5.17 -17.00
CA GLY A 263 -28.86 6.10 -17.95
C GLY A 263 -27.89 7.24 -18.30
N PRO A 264 -27.74 7.65 -19.57
CA PRO A 264 -26.73 8.65 -19.96
C PRO A 264 -27.21 10.10 -19.77
N SER A 265 -26.27 11.06 -19.96
CA SER A 265 -26.37 12.53 -19.81
C SER A 265 -26.05 13.05 -18.39
N GLU A 266 -25.38 14.19 -18.19
CA GLU A 266 -24.72 15.11 -19.14
C GLU A 266 -23.53 15.84 -18.49
N GLY A 267 -22.80 16.67 -19.25
CA GLY A 267 -21.50 17.21 -18.84
C GLY A 267 -21.54 18.24 -17.69
N GLY A 268 -20.52 18.18 -16.82
CA GLY A 268 -20.31 19.14 -15.72
C GLY A 268 -18.83 19.48 -15.52
N SER A 269 -18.31 20.43 -16.31
CA SER A 269 -16.94 20.93 -16.16
C SER A 269 -16.82 21.85 -14.93
N GLY A 270 -16.41 21.28 -13.79
CA GLY A 270 -16.22 21.98 -12.52
C GLY A 270 -14.78 21.91 -12.00
N ALA A 271 -13.92 22.81 -12.47
CA ALA A 271 -12.57 22.97 -11.90
C ALA A 271 -12.65 23.74 -10.57
N PHE A 272 -12.11 23.17 -9.49
CA PHE A 272 -12.00 23.85 -8.19
C PHE A 272 -10.59 23.73 -7.58
N PHE A 273 -9.83 24.81 -7.72
CA PHE A 273 -8.52 25.02 -7.10
C PHE A 273 -8.62 25.39 -5.61
N ALA A 274 -7.59 25.03 -4.83
CA ALA A 274 -7.10 25.79 -3.66
C ALA A 274 -5.75 25.17 -3.19
N PRO A 275 -4.94 25.88 -2.39
CA PRO A 275 -3.50 26.04 -2.66
C PRO A 275 -2.56 25.04 -1.98
N ASP A 276 -1.29 25.14 -2.37
CA ASP A 276 -0.14 24.41 -1.86
C ASP A 276 0.05 24.50 -0.34
N VAL A 277 0.51 23.39 0.25
CA VAL A 277 1.27 23.40 1.50
C VAL A 277 2.66 22.86 1.20
N ALA A 278 3.60 23.78 1.00
CA ALA A 278 5.01 23.42 0.84
C ALA A 278 5.56 22.86 2.17
N VAL A 279 6.00 21.61 2.17
CA VAL A 279 6.75 21.02 3.28
C VAL A 279 8.23 21.33 3.08
N SER A 280 8.82 22.09 4.00
CA SER A 280 10.22 22.53 3.92
C SER A 280 11.20 21.34 3.90
N PRO A 281 12.31 21.41 3.14
CA PRO A 281 13.36 20.40 3.22
C PRO A 281 13.98 20.37 4.62
N ILE A 282 14.06 19.18 5.22
CA ILE A 282 14.87 18.93 6.41
C ILE A 282 16.24 18.43 5.95
N ASP A 283 17.30 19.09 6.39
CA ASP A 283 18.70 18.77 6.08
C ASP A 283 19.06 17.31 6.38
N ILE A 284 19.76 16.65 5.44
CA ILE A 284 20.31 15.29 5.60
C ILE A 284 21.81 15.28 5.31
N ALA A 285 22.58 16.06 6.07
CA ALA A 285 24.03 16.15 5.91
C ALA A 285 24.79 14.86 6.33
N SER A 286 24.18 13.96 7.09
CA SER A 286 24.82 12.74 7.61
C SER A 286 24.13 11.46 7.10
N GLY A 287 24.68 10.86 6.02
CA GLY A 287 24.24 9.54 5.52
C GLY A 287 24.21 9.34 4.00
N MET A 288 24.57 10.35 3.20
CA MET A 288 24.36 10.34 1.74
C MET A 288 24.95 9.12 1.00
N ALA A 289 26.12 8.61 1.40
CA ALA A 289 26.79 7.49 0.72
C ALA A 289 26.00 6.16 0.76
N ASP A 290 25.28 5.88 1.86
CA ASP A 290 24.49 4.65 2.01
C ASP A 290 23.17 4.73 1.22
N VAL A 291 22.56 5.92 1.19
CA VAL A 291 21.35 6.18 0.37
C VAL A 291 21.66 6.01 -1.12
N THR A 292 22.78 6.54 -1.62
CA THR A 292 23.16 6.42 -3.04
C THR A 292 23.21 4.97 -3.52
N THR A 293 23.93 4.09 -2.82
CA THR A 293 24.05 2.67 -3.19
C THR A 293 22.70 1.93 -3.16
N THR A 294 21.77 2.36 -2.31
CA THR A 294 20.41 1.80 -2.22
C THR A 294 19.51 2.26 -3.35
N VAL A 295 19.63 3.54 -3.70
CA VAL A 295 18.97 4.13 -4.86
C VAL A 295 19.50 3.48 -6.14
N THR A 296 20.81 3.22 -6.25
CA THR A 296 21.38 2.43 -7.36
C THR A 296 20.79 1.02 -7.43
N ALA A 297 20.74 0.26 -6.35
CA ALA A 297 20.15 -1.09 -6.37
C ALA A 297 18.67 -1.11 -6.81
N LEU A 298 17.87 -0.13 -6.40
CA LEU A 298 16.47 0.02 -6.85
C LEU A 298 16.37 0.59 -8.28
N GLN A 299 17.33 1.42 -8.70
CA GLN A 299 17.47 1.90 -10.07
C GLN A 299 17.88 0.80 -11.03
N ASP A 300 18.71 -0.15 -10.61
CA ASP A 300 19.11 -1.29 -11.42
C ASP A 300 17.93 -2.26 -11.60
N ILE A 301 17.22 -2.59 -10.52
CA ILE A 301 15.95 -3.35 -10.63
C ILE A 301 14.93 -2.60 -11.49
N ARG A 302 14.80 -1.26 -11.36
CA ARG A 302 13.97 -0.44 -12.26
C ARG A 302 14.43 -0.55 -13.72
N ASN A 303 15.72 -0.42 -14.00
CA ASN A 303 16.28 -0.46 -15.34
C ASN A 303 16.12 -1.86 -15.96
N GLU A 304 16.13 -2.92 -15.15
CA GLU A 304 15.90 -4.30 -15.57
C GLU A 304 14.40 -4.60 -15.76
N ILE A 305 13.51 -4.09 -14.89
CA ILE A 305 12.04 -4.07 -15.10
C ILE A 305 11.70 -3.42 -16.44
N LEU A 306 12.37 -2.33 -16.80
CA LEU A 306 12.17 -1.61 -18.06
C LEU A 306 12.73 -2.36 -19.28
N GLN A 307 13.76 -3.21 -19.12
CA GLN A 307 14.34 -4.01 -20.22
C GLN A 307 13.46 -5.19 -20.63
N ASP A 308 12.72 -5.78 -19.69
CA ASP A 308 11.75 -6.85 -19.95
C ASP A 308 10.43 -6.34 -20.58
N ILE A 309 10.25 -5.03 -20.79
CA ILE A 309 9.13 -4.46 -21.54
C ILE A 309 9.43 -4.59 -23.04
N PRO A 310 8.67 -5.39 -23.82
CA PRO A 310 8.94 -5.54 -25.25
C PRO A 310 8.78 -4.20 -25.98
N ALA A 311 9.74 -3.86 -26.85
CA ALA A 311 9.69 -2.64 -27.64
C ALA A 311 8.38 -2.56 -28.46
N GLY A 312 7.65 -1.45 -28.33
CA GLY A 312 6.32 -1.29 -28.94
C GLY A 312 5.15 -1.84 -28.11
N SER A 313 5.40 -2.43 -26.94
CA SER A 313 4.35 -2.61 -25.92
C SER A 313 3.81 -1.24 -25.51
N PRO A 314 2.49 -1.09 -25.27
CA PRO A 314 1.94 0.18 -24.83
C PRO A 314 2.47 0.53 -23.44
N LEU A 315 3.44 1.45 -23.41
CA LEU A 315 3.84 2.22 -22.21
C LEU A 315 2.66 3.03 -21.61
N ASN A 316 1.52 3.06 -22.32
CA ASN A 316 0.29 3.79 -22.02
C ASN A 316 -0.65 3.08 -21.02
N LEU A 317 -0.15 2.16 -20.17
CA LEU A 317 -0.84 1.76 -18.92
C LEU A 317 -0.20 2.34 -17.65
N PHE A 318 0.91 3.04 -17.85
CA PHE A 318 1.08 4.34 -17.24
C PHE A 318 0.27 5.34 -18.11
N THR A 319 0.40 6.67 -18.01
CA THR A 319 -0.71 7.64 -18.28
C THR A 319 -2.00 7.42 -17.44
N ALA A 320 -2.34 6.19 -17.06
CA ALA A 320 -3.49 5.78 -16.27
C ALA A 320 -3.50 6.28 -14.81
N ILE A 321 -2.40 6.09 -14.07
CA ILE A 321 -2.12 6.74 -12.78
C ILE A 321 -1.43 8.09 -13.06
N GLN A 322 -2.01 8.92 -13.94
CA GLN A 322 -1.79 10.35 -13.81
C GLN A 322 -2.47 10.76 -12.51
N ILE A 323 -1.67 10.80 -11.44
CA ILE A 323 -1.85 11.88 -10.48
C ILE A 323 -1.52 13.13 -11.31
N ASP A 324 -2.57 13.82 -11.77
CA ASP A 324 -2.44 15.13 -12.36
C ASP A 324 -1.63 15.98 -11.37
N PRO A 325 -0.56 16.69 -11.80
CA PRO A 325 0.23 17.53 -10.90
C PRO A 325 -0.60 18.62 -10.19
N ASN A 326 -1.85 18.85 -10.61
CA ASN A 326 -2.84 19.73 -9.96
C ASN A 326 -3.91 18.96 -9.15
N THR A 327 -4.00 17.62 -9.26
CA THR A 327 -4.82 16.83 -8.33
C THR A 327 -4.12 16.74 -6.99
N ARG A 328 -4.75 17.32 -5.96
CA ARG A 328 -4.37 17.09 -4.57
C ARG A 328 -4.35 15.58 -4.27
N PRO A 329 -3.47 15.11 -3.37
CA PRO A 329 -3.43 13.71 -2.96
C PRO A 329 -4.81 13.21 -2.52
N ILE A 330 -5.12 11.96 -2.87
CA ILE A 330 -6.44 11.36 -2.68
C ILE A 330 -6.80 11.40 -1.20
N SER A 331 -7.82 12.16 -0.82
CA SER A 331 -7.96 12.59 0.58
C SER A 331 -8.54 11.54 1.56
N VAL A 332 -8.83 10.32 1.11
CA VAL A 332 -9.03 9.14 1.98
C VAL A 332 -7.66 8.57 2.47
N PHE A 333 -6.57 9.05 1.88
CA PHE A 333 -5.20 8.59 2.07
C PHE A 333 -4.32 9.74 2.59
N GLY A 334 -3.29 9.40 3.37
CA GLY A 334 -2.18 10.32 3.58
C GLY A 334 -1.12 10.17 2.48
N ALA A 335 -0.43 11.27 2.16
CA ALA A 335 0.77 11.31 1.32
C ALA A 335 2.04 11.28 2.19
#